data_AF-A0A809Q366-F1
#
_entry.id   AF-A0A809Q366-F1
#
_cell.length_a   1.000
_cell.length_b   1.000
_cell.length_c   1.000
_cell.angle_alpha   90.00
_cell.angle_beta   90.00
_cell.angle_gamma   90.00
#
_symmetry.space_group_name_H-M   'P 1'
#
loop_
_entity.id
_entity.type
_entity.pdbx_description
1 polymer ?
#
loop_
_entity_poly.entity_id
_entity_poly.type
_entity_poly.pdbx_seq_one_letter_code
_entity_poly.pdbx_strand_id
1 'polypeptide(L)'
;MMQSNKNLILSSLAAAMLLSACGGSNNNTVATTPATPTPVNGVFLDAAVDGLEYSVAGGSKQNTSATGGFNCNVGDTVAFSVGGIGIGSAPCATTITPLTLANSSNVKDDSVVNRLLFLQLLDEDNDVATGIKIPATVKTALAGQALDFNANAANFNTALTATLAKLPANYQKLTVDADRRTLVREHFEDTMASRLGTPVVDTVTQTNALGTVSAAVTRYQIQAADNFFVPYEGSNAAVKAEFPKGFLPSYGSGLTFKGKAADGSLEFYGITDRGPNGDGPKCQILS
;
A
#
# COMPACT_ATOMS: atom_id res chain seq x y z
N MET A 1 -69.27 -9.43 5.21
CA MET A 1 -70.02 -10.69 5.07
C MET A 1 -70.57 -10.73 3.65
N MET A 2 -70.49 -11.90 2.98
CA MET A 2 -71.03 -12.22 1.65
C MET A 2 -70.27 -11.61 0.46
N GLN A 3 -70.05 -12.29 -0.68
CA GLN A 3 -70.09 -13.70 -1.06
C GLN A 3 -69.52 -13.79 -2.50
N SER A 4 -68.93 -14.94 -2.80
CA SER A 4 -68.49 -15.49 -4.10
C SER A 4 -69.36 -15.18 -5.33
N ASN A 5 -68.74 -15.08 -6.53
CA ASN A 5 -68.95 -15.96 -7.71
C ASN A 5 -68.21 -15.43 -8.97
N LYS A 6 -67.27 -16.20 -9.55
CA LYS A 6 -67.37 -17.12 -10.73
C LYS A 6 -67.39 -16.43 -12.11
N ASN A 7 -66.51 -16.90 -13.01
CA ASN A 7 -66.60 -17.08 -14.48
C ASN A 7 -65.15 -17.32 -14.99
N LEU A 8 -64.66 -18.54 -15.25
CA LEU A 8 -65.00 -19.54 -16.27
C LEU A 8 -64.94 -19.02 -17.72
N ILE A 9 -63.75 -19.05 -18.35
CA ILE A 9 -63.61 -19.25 -19.80
C ILE A 9 -62.44 -20.19 -20.05
N LEU A 10 -62.76 -21.28 -20.75
CA LEU A 10 -61.93 -22.41 -21.14
C LEU A 10 -61.69 -22.27 -22.66
N SER A 11 -60.44 -22.13 -23.09
CA SER A 11 -60.10 -22.12 -24.53
C SER A 11 -58.86 -22.98 -24.79
N SER A 12 -59.13 -24.22 -25.15
CA SER A 12 -58.20 -25.23 -25.68
C SER A 12 -57.82 -24.93 -27.13
N LEU A 13 -56.53 -24.94 -27.46
CA LEU A 13 -56.07 -25.15 -28.83
C LEU A 13 -54.84 -26.07 -28.81
N ALA A 14 -55.04 -27.29 -29.32
CA ALA A 14 -54.00 -28.27 -29.57
C ALA A 14 -53.46 -28.10 -30.99
N ALA A 15 -52.14 -28.12 -31.17
CA ALA A 15 -51.49 -28.42 -32.43
C ALA A 15 -50.24 -29.25 -32.14
N ALA A 16 -50.24 -30.48 -32.67
CA ALA A 16 -49.15 -31.43 -32.60
C ALA A 16 -48.31 -31.37 -33.89
N MET A 17 -46.99 -31.49 -33.78
CA MET A 17 -46.19 -32.62 -34.30
C MET A 17 -44.72 -32.24 -34.59
N LEU A 18 -43.84 -33.00 -33.92
CA LEU A 18 -42.62 -33.68 -34.41
C LEU A 18 -41.46 -32.84 -34.98
N LEU A 19 -40.26 -32.99 -34.38
CA LEU A 19 -39.02 -33.31 -35.11
C LEU A 19 -37.91 -33.85 -34.17
N SER A 20 -37.49 -35.09 -34.45
CA SER A 20 -36.16 -35.72 -34.24
C SER A 20 -35.39 -35.48 -32.92
N ALA A 21 -35.49 -36.43 -31.98
CA ALA A 21 -34.44 -36.70 -30.99
C ALA A 21 -33.56 -37.85 -31.51
N CYS A 22 -32.35 -37.51 -31.96
CA CYS A 22 -31.31 -38.48 -32.34
C CYS A 22 -30.62 -38.98 -31.07
N GLY A 23 -30.60 -40.30 -30.87
CA GLY A 23 -29.83 -40.95 -29.84
C GLY A 23 -28.34 -40.97 -30.17
N GLY A 24 -27.50 -40.73 -29.15
CA GLY A 24 -26.05 -40.85 -29.21
C GLY A 24 -25.51 -41.41 -27.89
N SER A 25 -24.89 -42.59 -27.97
CA SER A 25 -24.33 -43.38 -26.88
C SER A 25 -23.11 -42.76 -26.20
N ASN A 26 -22.98 -43.08 -24.90
CA ASN A 26 -21.76 -43.31 -24.11
C ASN A 26 -20.56 -42.36 -24.29
N ASN A 27 -20.34 -41.52 -23.28
CA ASN A 27 -19.11 -41.56 -22.49
C ASN A 27 -19.35 -40.84 -21.16
N ASN A 28 -19.19 -41.55 -20.04
CA ASN A 28 -19.12 -40.95 -18.72
C ASN A 28 -17.75 -40.25 -18.57
N THR A 29 -17.52 -39.20 -19.36
CA THR A 29 -16.55 -38.19 -18.99
C THR A 29 -17.21 -37.39 -17.89
N VAL A 30 -16.71 -37.53 -16.67
CA VAL A 30 -16.93 -36.51 -15.63
C VAL A 30 -16.45 -35.21 -16.25
N ALA A 31 -17.38 -34.43 -16.81
CA ALA A 31 -17.12 -33.07 -17.20
C ALA A 31 -16.82 -32.36 -15.88
N THR A 32 -15.54 -32.23 -15.56
CA THR A 32 -15.10 -31.25 -14.57
C THR A 32 -15.59 -29.92 -15.10
N THR A 33 -16.73 -29.48 -14.57
CA THR A 33 -17.26 -28.15 -14.86
C THR A 33 -16.10 -27.20 -14.56
N PRO A 34 -15.64 -26.37 -15.53
CA PRO A 34 -14.59 -25.41 -15.25
C PRO A 34 -15.00 -24.63 -14.01
N ALA A 35 -14.17 -24.68 -12.97
CA ALA A 35 -14.47 -23.97 -11.73
C ALA A 35 -14.74 -22.51 -12.10
N THR A 36 -15.93 -22.01 -11.74
CA THR A 36 -16.27 -20.62 -11.99
C THR A 36 -15.21 -19.75 -11.30
N PRO A 37 -14.58 -18.81 -12.02
CA PRO A 37 -13.59 -17.92 -11.43
C PRO A 37 -14.20 -17.25 -10.20
N THR A 38 -13.57 -17.41 -9.05
CA THR A 38 -14.03 -16.78 -7.81
C THR A 38 -13.35 -15.42 -7.71
N PRO A 39 -14.07 -14.29 -7.90
CA PRO A 39 -13.45 -12.98 -7.91
C PRO A 39 -12.97 -12.58 -6.50
N VAL A 40 -11.88 -11.84 -6.47
CA VAL A 40 -11.23 -11.26 -5.29
C VAL A 40 -10.99 -9.79 -5.57
N ASN A 41 -11.46 -8.95 -4.66
CA ASN A 41 -11.18 -7.52 -4.63
C ASN A 41 -10.02 -7.31 -3.66
N GLY A 42 -8.81 -7.24 -4.19
CA GLY A 42 -7.59 -7.06 -3.40
C GLY A 42 -7.21 -5.59 -3.23
N VAL A 43 -6.30 -5.33 -2.29
CA VAL A 43 -5.65 -4.02 -2.13
C VAL A 43 -4.14 -4.15 -2.16
N PHE A 44 -3.47 -3.28 -2.92
CA PHE A 44 -2.01 -3.16 -2.91
C PHE A 44 -1.60 -2.07 -1.92
N LEU A 45 -0.71 -2.41 -0.97
CA LEU A 45 -0.31 -1.50 0.12
C LEU A 45 1.21 -1.32 0.26
N ASP A 46 1.64 -0.07 0.11
CA ASP A 46 2.89 0.55 0.59
C ASP A 46 2.51 1.81 1.39
N ALA A 47 1.68 2.66 0.77
CA ALA A 47 0.41 3.18 1.29
C ALA A 47 -0.72 2.67 0.36
N ALA A 48 -1.93 3.24 0.39
CA ALA A 48 -2.84 3.06 -0.74
C ALA A 48 -2.18 3.63 -2.02
N VAL A 49 -1.92 2.78 -3.02
CA VAL A 49 -1.25 3.20 -4.26
C VAL A 49 -2.28 3.42 -5.38
N ASP A 50 -2.50 4.67 -5.79
CA ASP A 50 -3.34 5.06 -6.92
C ASP A 50 -2.54 5.01 -8.23
N GLY A 51 -3.09 4.34 -9.25
CA GLY A 51 -2.50 4.35 -10.59
C GLY A 51 -1.36 3.35 -10.82
N LEU A 52 -1.11 2.41 -9.90
CA LEU A 52 -0.19 1.29 -10.10
C LEU A 52 -0.76 0.35 -11.15
N GLU A 53 0.03 0.00 -12.17
CA GLU A 53 -0.45 -0.89 -13.22
C GLU A 53 -0.44 -2.34 -12.72
N TYR A 54 -1.47 -3.11 -13.05
CA TYR A 54 -1.50 -4.55 -12.79
C TYR A 54 -2.12 -5.32 -13.97
N SER A 55 -1.73 -6.58 -14.11
CA SER A 55 -2.37 -7.51 -15.05
C SER A 55 -2.37 -8.93 -14.51
N VAL A 56 -3.41 -9.67 -14.86
CA VAL A 56 -3.48 -11.13 -14.70
C VAL A 56 -3.12 -11.80 -16.02
N ALA A 57 -2.63 -13.04 -15.99
CA ALA A 57 -2.25 -13.77 -17.19
C ALA A 57 -3.42 -13.83 -18.20
N GLY A 58 -3.18 -13.39 -19.44
CA GLY A 58 -4.20 -13.31 -20.49
C GLY A 58 -5.18 -12.14 -20.37
N GLY A 59 -5.07 -11.30 -19.33
CA GLY A 59 -5.87 -10.10 -19.13
C GLY A 59 -5.25 -8.83 -19.68
N SER A 60 -6.07 -7.79 -19.87
CA SER A 60 -5.58 -6.45 -20.17
C SER A 60 -4.95 -5.80 -18.95
N LYS A 61 -3.98 -4.92 -19.16
CA LYS A 61 -3.40 -4.08 -18.10
C LYS A 61 -4.47 -3.13 -17.55
N GLN A 62 -4.56 -3.03 -16.23
CA GLN A 62 -5.46 -2.16 -15.49
C GLN A 62 -4.64 -1.32 -14.49
N ASN A 63 -5.28 -0.36 -13.83
CA ASN A 63 -4.65 0.43 -12.78
C ASN A 63 -5.37 0.20 -11.45
N THR A 64 -4.63 0.24 -10.35
CA THR A 64 -5.21 0.29 -9.01
C THR A 64 -6.04 1.57 -8.83
N SER A 65 -7.06 1.50 -7.97
CA SER A 65 -7.86 2.67 -7.58
C SER A 65 -7.13 3.55 -6.55
N ALA A 66 -7.72 4.69 -6.20
CA ALA A 66 -7.24 5.59 -5.14
C ALA A 66 -7.05 4.91 -3.76
N THR A 67 -7.73 3.79 -3.51
CA THR A 67 -7.58 3.00 -2.28
C THR A 67 -6.58 1.84 -2.42
N GLY A 68 -5.83 1.78 -3.52
CA GLY A 68 -4.96 0.66 -3.87
C GLY A 68 -5.69 -0.57 -4.42
N GLY A 69 -6.99 -0.46 -4.74
CA GLY A 69 -7.83 -1.60 -5.09
C GLY A 69 -7.49 -2.22 -6.45
N PHE A 70 -7.44 -3.55 -6.53
CA PHE A 70 -7.28 -4.33 -7.76
C PHE A 70 -8.24 -5.53 -7.78
N ASN A 71 -8.50 -6.10 -8.96
CA ASN A 71 -9.36 -7.27 -9.11
C ASN A 71 -8.58 -8.45 -9.72
N CYS A 72 -8.80 -9.63 -9.17
CA CYS A 72 -8.27 -10.89 -9.69
C CYS A 72 -9.21 -12.04 -9.32
N ASN A 73 -8.93 -13.26 -9.77
CA ASN A 73 -9.63 -14.46 -9.34
C ASN A 73 -8.71 -15.36 -8.51
N VAL A 74 -9.30 -16.17 -7.63
CA VAL A 74 -8.56 -17.21 -6.91
C VAL A 74 -7.79 -18.08 -7.89
N GLY A 75 -6.48 -18.22 -7.69
CA GLY A 75 -5.57 -18.97 -8.56
C GLY A 75 -4.84 -18.12 -9.61
N ASP A 76 -5.26 -16.87 -9.83
CA ASP A 76 -4.54 -15.95 -10.71
C ASP A 76 -3.19 -15.55 -10.07
N THR A 77 -2.21 -15.26 -10.93
CA THR A 77 -1.00 -14.50 -10.55
C THR A 77 -1.17 -13.08 -11.07
N VAL A 78 -1.05 -12.11 -10.16
CA VAL A 78 -1.14 -10.69 -10.47
C VAL A 78 0.26 -10.12 -10.60
N ALA A 79 0.59 -9.56 -11.76
CA ALA A 79 1.83 -8.85 -12.01
C ALA A 79 1.60 -7.35 -11.90
N PHE A 80 2.51 -6.64 -11.22
CA PHE A 80 2.44 -5.19 -11.01
C PHE A 80 3.59 -4.47 -11.71
N SER A 81 3.31 -3.29 -12.26
CA SER A 81 4.30 -2.44 -12.93
C SER A 81 4.01 -0.95 -12.81
N VAL A 82 5.02 -0.12 -13.10
CA VAL A 82 4.84 1.33 -13.31
C VAL A 82 5.52 1.73 -14.61
N GLY A 83 4.75 2.19 -15.59
CA GLY A 83 5.29 2.60 -16.89
C GLY A 83 6.00 1.49 -17.64
N GLY A 84 5.62 0.23 -17.39
CA GLY A 84 6.29 -0.96 -17.93
C GLY A 84 7.46 -1.49 -17.10
N ILE A 85 7.93 -0.78 -16.07
CA ILE A 85 8.89 -1.34 -15.11
C ILE A 85 8.16 -2.32 -14.19
N GLY A 86 8.43 -3.62 -14.35
CA GLY A 86 7.83 -4.67 -13.51
C GLY A 86 8.38 -4.62 -12.09
N ILE A 87 7.51 -4.39 -11.11
CA ILE A 87 7.89 -4.36 -9.68
C ILE A 87 7.74 -5.74 -9.02
N GLY A 88 7.08 -6.70 -9.68
CA GLY A 88 6.96 -8.07 -9.22
C GLY A 88 5.59 -8.66 -9.51
N SER A 89 5.40 -9.90 -9.06
CA SER A 89 4.13 -10.61 -9.17
C SER A 89 3.88 -11.47 -7.95
N ALA A 90 2.61 -11.66 -7.58
CA ALA A 90 2.21 -12.52 -6.49
C ALA A 90 0.89 -13.24 -6.82
N PRO A 91 0.59 -14.38 -6.16
CA PRO A 91 -0.74 -14.99 -6.22
C PRO A 91 -1.83 -13.99 -5.81
N CYS A 92 -2.99 -14.08 -6.43
CA CYS A 92 -4.17 -13.30 -6.08
C CYS A 92 -4.51 -13.44 -4.60
N ALA A 93 -4.62 -12.32 -3.91
CA ALA A 93 -4.88 -12.24 -2.48
C ALA A 93 -5.68 -10.98 -2.16
N THR A 94 -6.33 -10.96 -1.00
CA THR A 94 -7.03 -9.77 -0.50
C THR A 94 -6.09 -8.61 -0.21
N THR A 95 -4.81 -8.90 0.02
CA THR A 95 -3.76 -7.90 0.26
C THR A 95 -2.46 -8.35 -0.40
N ILE A 96 -1.84 -7.44 -1.15
CA ILE A 96 -0.50 -7.60 -1.72
C ILE A 96 0.31 -6.37 -1.30
N THR A 97 1.56 -6.56 -0.93
CA THR A 97 2.49 -5.49 -0.52
C THR A 97 3.84 -5.66 -1.21
N PRO A 98 4.72 -4.64 -1.22
CA PRO A 98 6.10 -4.78 -1.66
C PRO A 98 6.86 -5.93 -0.98
N LEU A 99 6.55 -6.23 0.28
CA LEU A 99 7.08 -7.40 1.01
C LEU A 99 6.67 -8.72 0.35
N THR A 100 5.39 -8.86 -0.02
CA THR A 100 4.89 -10.05 -0.74
C THR A 100 5.50 -10.17 -2.14
N LEU A 101 5.68 -9.06 -2.87
CA LEU A 101 6.28 -9.07 -4.21
C LEU A 101 7.77 -9.43 -4.19
N ALA A 102 8.46 -9.09 -3.10
CA ALA A 102 9.84 -9.47 -2.88
C ALA A 102 9.99 -10.93 -2.41
N ASN A 103 8.88 -11.62 -2.10
CA ASN A 103 8.86 -12.94 -1.48
C ASN A 103 9.78 -13.00 -0.24
N SER A 104 9.67 -11.99 0.63
CA SER A 104 10.47 -11.85 1.84
C SER A 104 9.58 -11.76 3.08
N SER A 105 10.13 -12.12 4.23
CA SER A 105 9.54 -11.89 5.56
C SER A 105 10.24 -10.76 6.33
N ASN A 106 11.24 -10.12 5.73
CA ASN A 106 12.06 -9.09 6.36
C ASN A 106 11.96 -7.79 5.57
N VAL A 107 11.34 -6.77 6.17
CA VAL A 107 11.17 -5.43 5.57
C VAL A 107 12.50 -4.69 5.31
N LYS A 108 13.60 -5.18 5.89
CA LYS A 108 14.94 -4.60 5.73
C LYS A 108 15.71 -5.18 4.53
N ASP A 109 15.17 -6.22 3.88
CA ASP A 109 15.83 -6.78 2.70
C ASP A 109 15.88 -5.74 1.58
N ASP A 110 17.01 -5.68 0.86
CA ASP A 110 17.18 -4.72 -0.23
C ASP A 110 16.09 -4.86 -1.29
N SER A 111 15.62 -6.09 -1.56
CA SER A 111 14.54 -6.36 -2.49
C SER A 111 13.21 -5.70 -2.09
N VAL A 112 12.92 -5.59 -0.80
CA VAL A 112 11.74 -4.89 -0.29
C VAL A 112 11.97 -3.39 -0.38
N VAL A 113 13.06 -2.89 0.22
CA VAL A 113 13.36 -1.45 0.30
C VAL A 113 13.48 -0.81 -1.08
N ASN A 114 14.02 -1.52 -2.08
CA ASN A 114 14.10 -1.01 -3.45
C ASN A 114 12.72 -0.76 -4.08
N ARG A 115 11.73 -1.62 -3.78
CA ARG A 115 10.35 -1.45 -4.25
C ARG A 115 9.66 -0.29 -3.54
N LEU A 116 9.85 -0.18 -2.23
CA LEU A 116 9.34 0.94 -1.42
C LEU A 116 9.89 2.27 -1.93
N LEU A 117 11.21 2.33 -2.11
CA LEU A 117 11.91 3.51 -2.58
C LEU A 117 11.45 3.95 -3.96
N PHE A 118 11.24 3.00 -4.88
CA PHE A 118 10.70 3.30 -6.19
C PHE A 118 9.26 3.82 -6.11
N LEU A 119 8.35 3.14 -5.41
CA LEU A 119 6.93 3.54 -5.37
C LEU A 119 6.74 4.90 -4.70
N GLN A 120 7.32 5.09 -3.52
CA GLN A 120 7.13 6.31 -2.73
C GLN A 120 7.75 7.54 -3.39
N LEU A 121 8.85 7.41 -4.14
CA LEU A 121 9.45 8.54 -4.86
C LEU A 121 8.70 8.91 -6.15
N LEU A 122 7.70 8.13 -6.57
CA LEU A 122 6.83 8.45 -7.71
C LEU A 122 5.52 9.11 -7.30
N ASP A 123 5.34 9.36 -6.01
CA ASP A 123 4.19 10.06 -5.49
C ASP A 123 4.15 11.52 -5.97
N GLU A 124 2.96 12.00 -6.36
CA GLU A 124 2.79 13.26 -7.09
C GLU A 124 3.21 14.49 -6.27
N ASP A 125 2.94 14.48 -4.97
CA ASP A 125 3.26 15.54 -4.02
C ASP A 125 4.38 15.17 -3.04
N ASN A 126 4.89 13.94 -3.10
CA ASN A 126 5.91 13.41 -2.18
C ASN A 126 5.44 13.47 -0.70
N ASP A 127 4.13 13.36 -0.48
CA ASP A 127 3.49 13.18 0.84
C ASP A 127 2.74 11.83 0.90
N VAL A 128 3.54 10.78 1.11
CA VAL A 128 3.09 9.39 1.18
C VAL A 128 2.12 9.08 2.32
N ALA A 129 1.91 10.01 3.27
CA ALA A 129 0.94 9.84 4.35
C ALA A 129 -0.51 9.96 3.84
N THR A 130 -0.72 10.67 2.73
CA THR A 130 -2.06 10.83 2.11
C THR A 130 -2.41 9.72 1.12
N GLY A 131 -1.43 8.87 0.78
CA GLY A 131 -1.50 7.87 -0.27
C GLY A 131 -0.30 8.00 -1.20
N ILE A 132 -0.15 7.10 -2.17
CA ILE A 132 0.86 7.22 -3.22
C ILE A 132 0.12 7.33 -4.54
N LYS A 133 0.18 8.49 -5.19
CA LYS A 133 -0.48 8.72 -6.47
C LYS A 133 0.53 8.76 -7.60
N ILE A 134 0.42 7.84 -8.56
CA ILE A 134 1.33 7.72 -9.70
C ILE A 134 0.70 8.33 -10.97
N PRO A 135 1.14 9.53 -11.42
CA PRO A 135 0.54 10.20 -12.56
C PRO A 135 0.80 9.48 -13.90
N ALA A 136 -0.08 9.69 -14.88
CA ALA A 136 0.11 9.15 -16.23
C ALA A 136 1.37 9.68 -16.94
N THR A 137 1.78 10.91 -16.61
CA THR A 137 3.01 11.53 -17.13
C THR A 137 4.26 10.78 -16.68
N VAL A 138 4.30 10.34 -15.41
CA VAL A 138 5.38 9.50 -14.86
C VAL A 138 5.42 8.16 -15.58
N LYS A 139 4.28 7.46 -15.71
CA LYS A 139 4.21 6.18 -16.43
C LYS A 139 4.70 6.29 -17.88
N THR A 140 4.35 7.38 -18.55
CA THR A 140 4.81 7.64 -19.93
C THR A 140 6.32 7.86 -19.99
N ALA A 141 6.88 8.63 -19.05
CA ALA A 141 8.32 8.91 -18.99
C ALA A 141 9.17 7.67 -18.64
N LEU A 142 8.58 6.69 -17.92
CA LEU A 142 9.23 5.43 -17.57
C LEU A 142 9.18 4.36 -18.67
N ALA A 143 8.52 4.63 -19.80
CA ALA A 143 8.42 3.68 -20.89
C ALA A 143 9.82 3.23 -21.37
N GLY A 144 10.01 1.91 -21.48
CA GLY A 144 11.27 1.30 -21.91
C GLY A 144 12.41 1.36 -20.88
N GLN A 145 12.15 1.86 -19.67
CA GLN A 145 13.10 1.75 -18.56
C GLN A 145 13.02 0.39 -17.88
N ALA A 146 14.09 0.04 -17.15
CA ALA A 146 14.15 -1.16 -16.34
C ALA A 146 14.94 -0.88 -15.07
N LEU A 147 14.54 -1.52 -13.97
CA LEU A 147 15.23 -1.49 -12.69
C LEU A 147 15.34 -2.91 -12.16
N ASP A 148 16.50 -3.26 -11.61
CA ASP A 148 16.68 -4.53 -10.91
C ASP A 148 16.38 -4.34 -9.43
N PHE A 149 15.17 -4.70 -9.02
CA PHE A 149 14.76 -4.60 -7.62
C PHE A 149 15.53 -5.52 -6.68
N ASN A 150 16.27 -6.52 -7.17
CA ASN A 150 17.08 -7.41 -6.34
C ASN A 150 18.54 -6.97 -6.21
N ALA A 151 18.92 -5.86 -6.87
CA ALA A 151 20.24 -5.28 -6.72
C ALA A 151 20.49 -4.81 -5.28
N ASN A 152 21.77 -4.81 -4.87
CA ASN A 152 22.15 -4.20 -3.60
C ASN A 152 21.81 -2.69 -3.57
N ALA A 153 21.71 -2.13 -2.37
CA ALA A 153 21.35 -0.73 -2.16
C ALA A 153 22.13 0.28 -3.03
N ALA A 154 23.46 0.15 -3.13
CA ALA A 154 24.29 1.12 -3.84
C ALA A 154 24.02 1.11 -5.36
N ASN A 155 23.90 -0.09 -5.94
CA ASN A 155 23.61 -0.26 -7.36
C ASN A 155 22.20 0.21 -7.70
N PHE A 156 21.21 -0.16 -6.86
CA PHE A 156 19.83 0.26 -7.06
C PHE A 156 19.68 1.78 -6.94
N ASN A 157 20.28 2.41 -5.93
CA ASN A 157 20.24 3.87 -5.75
C ASN A 157 20.77 4.59 -6.99
N THR A 158 21.91 4.13 -7.53
CA THR A 158 22.49 4.68 -8.76
C THR A 158 21.53 4.59 -9.95
N ALA A 159 20.94 3.41 -10.16
CA ALA A 159 20.00 3.17 -11.25
C ALA A 159 18.70 3.99 -11.10
N LEU A 160 18.19 4.11 -9.87
CA LEU A 160 16.99 4.88 -9.58
C LEU A 160 17.23 6.39 -9.76
N THR A 161 18.36 6.94 -9.31
CA THR A 161 18.71 8.34 -9.57
C THR A 161 18.74 8.65 -11.06
N ALA A 162 19.33 7.76 -11.88
CA ALA A 162 19.35 7.90 -13.33
C ALA A 162 17.93 7.80 -13.95
N THR A 163 17.02 7.06 -13.32
CA THR A 163 15.63 6.95 -13.75
C THR A 163 14.82 8.19 -13.39
N LEU A 164 14.96 8.72 -12.16
CA LEU A 164 14.30 9.95 -11.72
C LEU A 164 14.71 11.16 -12.55
N ALA A 165 15.95 11.20 -13.05
CA ALA A 165 16.43 12.25 -13.96
C ALA A 165 15.64 12.33 -15.29
N LYS A 166 14.88 11.29 -15.65
CA LYS A 166 14.04 11.24 -16.87
C LYS A 166 12.60 11.70 -16.62
N LEU A 167 12.22 11.88 -15.36
CA LEU A 167 10.87 12.27 -14.95
C LEU A 167 10.69 13.80 -14.97
N PRO A 168 9.46 14.31 -14.79
CA PRO A 168 9.23 15.74 -14.61
C PRO A 168 10.09 16.37 -13.50
N ALA A 169 10.33 17.68 -13.59
CA ALA A 169 11.33 18.38 -12.80
C ALA A 169 11.16 18.29 -11.27
N ASN A 170 9.95 18.03 -10.76
CA ASN A 170 9.69 17.82 -9.33
C ASN A 170 10.35 16.54 -8.81
N TYR A 171 10.43 15.48 -9.63
CA TYR A 171 11.04 14.20 -9.24
C TYR A 171 12.57 14.21 -9.32
N GLN A 172 13.14 15.01 -10.24
CA GLN A 172 14.58 15.06 -10.47
C GLN A 172 15.38 15.59 -9.28
N LYS A 173 14.72 16.27 -8.35
CA LYS A 173 15.32 16.87 -7.15
C LYS A 173 15.30 15.93 -5.94
N LEU A 174 14.60 14.81 -6.05
CA LEU A 174 14.46 13.86 -4.95
C LEU A 174 15.78 13.10 -4.73
N THR A 175 16.16 12.93 -3.47
CA THR A 175 17.39 12.23 -3.11
C THR A 175 17.17 10.72 -3.00
N VAL A 176 18.21 9.96 -3.33
CA VAL A 176 18.22 8.49 -3.26
C VAL A 176 19.44 8.06 -2.45
N ASP A 177 19.31 8.11 -1.13
CA ASP A 177 20.39 7.91 -0.17
C ASP A 177 19.96 6.97 0.98
N ALA A 178 20.84 6.78 1.97
CA ALA A 178 20.59 5.89 3.09
C ALA A 178 19.45 6.39 4.01
N ASP A 179 19.30 7.71 4.15
CA ASP A 179 18.27 8.32 4.98
C ASP A 179 16.91 8.12 4.31
N ARG A 180 16.81 8.40 3.01
CA ARG A 180 15.58 8.15 2.23
C ARG A 180 15.19 6.67 2.26
N ARG A 181 16.14 5.74 2.13
CA ARG A 181 15.89 4.29 2.27
C ARG A 181 15.34 3.92 3.65
N THR A 182 15.74 4.64 4.69
CA THR A 182 15.19 4.46 6.04
C THR A 182 13.77 5.01 6.14
N LEU A 183 13.53 6.22 5.65
CA LEU A 183 12.20 6.83 5.69
C LEU A 183 11.14 6.01 4.95
N VAL A 184 11.44 5.51 3.75
CA VAL A 184 10.46 4.70 3.00
C VAL A 184 10.13 3.38 3.69
N ARG A 185 11.12 2.79 4.36
CA ARG A 185 10.91 1.58 5.18
C ARG A 185 10.06 1.88 6.41
N GLU A 186 10.35 2.97 7.13
CA GLU A 186 9.60 3.36 8.32
C GLU A 186 8.13 3.66 8.00
N HIS A 187 7.88 4.33 6.88
CA HIS A 187 6.52 4.54 6.38
C HIS A 187 5.81 3.21 6.06
N PHE A 188 6.50 2.28 5.40
CA PHE A 188 5.92 0.96 5.13
C PHE A 188 5.66 0.14 6.41
N GLU A 189 6.56 0.19 7.38
CA GLU A 189 6.37 -0.42 8.71
C GLU A 189 5.12 0.16 9.40
N ASP A 190 4.85 1.46 9.23
CA ASP A 190 3.61 2.07 9.71
C ASP A 190 2.37 1.55 8.98
N THR A 191 2.39 1.46 7.64
CA THR A 191 1.29 0.85 6.89
C THR A 191 1.00 -0.59 7.33
N MET A 192 2.04 -1.39 7.54
CA MET A 192 1.93 -2.75 8.07
C MET A 192 1.29 -2.77 9.46
N ALA A 193 1.63 -1.83 10.34
CA ALA A 193 1.05 -1.73 11.67
C ALA A 193 -0.41 -1.21 11.65
N SER A 194 -0.65 -0.06 11.02
CA SER A 194 -1.90 0.70 11.10
C SER A 194 -3.00 0.16 10.19
N ARG A 195 -2.65 -0.42 9.03
CA ARG A 195 -3.63 -0.90 8.04
C ARG A 195 -3.82 -2.41 8.07
N LEU A 196 -2.78 -3.15 8.46
CA LEU A 196 -2.79 -4.61 8.44
C LEU A 196 -2.75 -5.25 9.82
N GLY A 197 -2.51 -4.48 10.89
CA GLY A 197 -2.40 -5.02 12.25
C GLY A 197 -1.19 -5.94 12.43
N THR A 198 -0.18 -5.80 11.59
CA THR A 198 1.04 -6.62 11.56
C THR A 198 2.27 -5.74 11.77
N PRO A 199 2.46 -5.15 12.97
CA PRO A 199 3.60 -4.28 13.21
C PRO A 199 4.91 -5.07 13.14
N VAL A 200 5.96 -4.43 12.60
CA VAL A 200 7.28 -5.04 12.53
C VAL A 200 7.93 -5.09 13.92
N VAL A 201 8.43 -6.27 14.29
CA VAL A 201 9.07 -6.53 15.58
C VAL A 201 10.57 -6.68 15.36
N ASP A 202 11.34 -5.73 15.90
CA ASP A 202 12.79 -5.82 15.96
C ASP A 202 13.23 -6.55 17.22
N THR A 203 14.09 -7.55 17.07
CA THR A 203 14.66 -8.25 18.23
C THR A 203 16.08 -7.76 18.48
N VAL A 204 16.32 -7.21 19.67
CA VAL A 204 17.66 -6.85 20.15
C VAL A 204 18.11 -7.95 21.11
N THR A 205 19.31 -8.50 20.89
CA THR A 205 19.86 -9.55 21.72
C THR A 205 21.20 -9.12 22.31
N GLN A 206 21.36 -9.31 23.61
CA GLN A 206 22.61 -9.12 24.32
C GLN A 206 23.05 -10.44 24.93
N THR A 207 24.28 -10.86 24.66
CA THR A 207 24.86 -12.09 25.19
C THR A 207 26.06 -11.74 26.07
N ASN A 208 26.11 -12.32 27.27
CA ASN A 208 27.26 -12.23 28.18
C ASN A 208 27.59 -13.63 28.75
N ALA A 209 28.56 -13.69 29.68
CA ALA A 209 29.01 -14.94 30.29
C ALA A 209 27.92 -15.68 31.11
N LEU A 210 26.84 -14.99 31.48
CA LEU A 210 25.72 -15.54 32.25
C LEU A 210 24.53 -15.97 31.38
N GLY A 211 24.57 -15.69 30.06
CA GLY A 211 23.54 -16.10 29.11
C GLY A 211 23.17 -15.02 28.09
N THR A 212 22.05 -15.26 27.41
CA THR A 212 21.51 -14.38 26.37
C THR A 212 20.18 -13.80 26.81
N VAL A 213 20.05 -12.48 26.71
CA VAL A 213 18.80 -11.74 26.94
C VAL A 213 18.36 -11.13 25.61
N SER A 214 17.11 -11.35 25.23
CA SER A 214 16.50 -10.75 24.04
C SER A 214 15.35 -9.84 24.44
N ALA A 215 15.26 -8.68 23.80
CA ALA A 215 14.14 -7.75 23.89
C ALA A 215 13.49 -7.62 22.51
N ALA A 216 12.17 -7.71 22.47
CA ALA A 216 11.38 -7.42 21.27
C ALA A 216 10.93 -5.96 21.33
N VAL A 217 11.17 -5.22 20.26
CA VAL A 217 10.80 -3.82 20.08
C VAL A 217 9.78 -3.75 18.96
N THR A 218 8.57 -3.33 19.29
CA THR A 218 7.53 -3.00 18.32
C THR A 218 7.47 -1.50 18.15
N ARG A 219 7.63 -1.00 16.93
CA ARG A 219 7.48 0.43 16.63
C ARG A 219 6.03 0.74 16.29
N TYR A 220 5.56 1.88 16.75
CA TYR A 220 4.28 2.47 16.40
C TYR A 220 4.52 3.92 16.02
N GLN A 221 3.95 4.41 14.91
CA GLN A 221 3.83 5.85 14.76
C GLN A 221 2.72 6.38 15.68
N ILE A 222 3.02 7.51 16.30
CA ILE A 222 2.07 8.22 17.15
C ILE A 222 1.49 9.35 16.30
N GLN A 223 0.22 9.22 15.92
CA GLN A 223 -0.51 10.32 15.31
C GLN A 223 -1.18 11.15 16.40
N ALA A 224 -0.74 12.40 16.57
CA ALA A 224 -1.43 13.33 17.44
C ALA A 224 -2.71 13.83 16.76
N ALA A 225 -3.79 13.97 17.53
CA ALA A 225 -4.99 14.62 17.05
C ALA A 225 -4.72 16.10 16.70
N ASP A 226 -5.45 16.64 15.72
CA ASP A 226 -5.26 18.00 15.19
C ASP A 226 -5.31 19.08 16.28
N ASN A 227 -6.06 18.86 17.36
CA ASN A 227 -6.16 19.78 18.49
C ASN A 227 -4.88 19.90 19.33
N PHE A 228 -3.90 19.02 19.15
CA PHE A 228 -2.61 19.11 19.82
C PHE A 228 -1.60 19.97 19.06
N PHE A 229 -1.85 20.30 17.79
CA PHE A 229 -0.93 21.17 17.04
C PHE A 229 -0.94 22.59 17.62
N VAL A 230 0.25 23.16 17.75
CA VAL A 230 0.47 24.55 18.12
C VAL A 230 0.55 25.39 16.83
N PRO A 231 -0.40 26.31 16.57
CA PRO A 231 -0.40 27.11 15.33
C PRO A 231 0.91 27.88 15.14
N TYR A 232 1.36 27.99 13.89
CA TYR A 232 2.45 28.90 13.54
C TYR A 232 1.92 30.34 13.43
N GLU A 233 2.26 31.16 14.42
CA GLU A 233 1.86 32.58 14.50
C GLU A 233 2.82 33.55 13.77
N GLY A 234 3.86 33.03 13.12
CA GLY A 234 4.84 33.87 12.41
C GLY A 234 4.40 34.26 10.99
N SER A 235 5.14 35.19 10.38
CA SER A 235 4.82 35.74 9.05
C SER A 235 5.53 35.06 7.88
N ASN A 236 6.40 34.07 8.13
CA ASN A 236 7.15 33.41 7.05
C ASN A 236 6.21 32.49 6.25
N ALA A 237 5.95 32.87 4.99
CA ALA A 237 5.06 32.13 4.10
C ALA A 237 5.55 30.70 3.80
N ALA A 238 6.87 30.47 3.73
CA ALA A 238 7.42 29.14 3.50
C ALA A 238 7.17 28.22 4.69
N VAL A 239 7.39 28.71 5.93
CA VAL A 239 7.11 27.96 7.16
C VAL A 239 5.61 27.65 7.26
N LYS A 240 4.75 28.60 6.91
CA LYS A 240 3.30 28.38 6.93
C LYS A 240 2.84 27.35 5.89
N ALA A 241 3.51 27.30 4.73
CA ALA A 241 3.23 26.30 3.69
C ALA A 241 3.74 24.91 4.09
N GLU A 242 4.88 24.83 4.76
CA GLU A 242 5.48 23.58 5.24
C GLU A 242 4.76 23.01 6.48
N PHE A 243 4.22 23.88 7.34
CA PHE A 243 3.50 23.52 8.56
C PHE A 243 2.07 24.09 8.57
N PRO A 244 1.17 23.61 7.70
CA PRO A 244 -0.16 24.20 7.52
C PRO A 244 -1.06 24.06 8.76
N LYS A 245 -0.82 23.04 9.59
CA LYS A 245 -1.50 22.84 10.88
C LYS A 245 -0.73 23.45 12.07
N GLY A 246 0.44 24.04 11.84
CA GLY A 246 1.39 24.42 12.88
C GLY A 246 2.32 23.27 13.27
N PHE A 247 2.87 23.32 14.48
CA PHE A 247 3.86 22.35 14.96
C PHE A 247 3.24 21.33 15.90
N LEU A 248 3.68 20.09 15.78
CA LEU A 248 3.43 19.10 16.81
C LEU A 248 4.18 19.48 18.09
N PRO A 249 3.59 19.26 19.27
CA PRO A 249 4.30 19.41 20.53
C PRO A 249 5.43 18.39 20.58
N SER A 250 6.65 18.86 20.86
CA SER A 250 7.79 17.97 21.02
C SER A 250 7.69 17.23 22.35
N TYR A 251 7.54 15.90 22.29
CA TYR A 251 7.58 15.02 23.45
C TYR A 251 9.02 14.59 23.79
N GLY A 252 9.93 15.56 23.90
CA GLY A 252 11.37 15.30 24.06
C GLY A 252 11.82 14.94 25.48
N SER A 253 11.02 15.25 26.51
CA SER A 253 11.45 15.11 27.91
C SER A 253 10.99 13.82 28.59
N GLY A 254 10.01 13.12 28.02
CA GLY A 254 9.56 11.83 28.53
C GLY A 254 8.15 11.46 28.10
N LEU A 255 7.95 10.18 27.81
CA LEU A 255 6.65 9.55 27.58
C LEU A 255 6.53 8.38 28.56
N THR A 256 5.41 8.28 29.27
CA THR A 256 5.08 7.12 30.10
C THR A 256 3.71 6.56 29.73
N PHE A 257 3.63 5.24 29.57
CA PHE A 257 2.39 4.56 29.22
C PHE A 257 1.39 4.67 30.37
N LYS A 258 0.22 5.24 30.08
CA LYS A 258 -0.88 5.41 31.04
C LYS A 258 -1.82 4.20 31.01
N GLY A 259 -2.13 3.70 29.83
CA GLY A 259 -3.07 2.60 29.66
C GLY A 259 -3.66 2.52 28.25
N LYS A 260 -4.61 1.62 28.06
CA LYS A 260 -5.35 1.45 26.81
C LYS A 260 -6.79 1.91 27.03
N ALA A 261 -7.28 2.82 26.20
CA ALA A 261 -8.67 3.28 26.21
C ALA A 261 -9.62 2.17 25.71
N ALA A 262 -10.93 2.37 25.93
CA ALA A 262 -11.95 1.37 25.60
C ALA A 262 -12.05 1.08 24.09
N ASP A 263 -11.69 2.05 23.24
CA ASP A 263 -11.59 1.93 21.79
C ASP A 263 -10.29 1.25 21.31
N GLY A 264 -9.38 0.96 22.25
CA GLY A 264 -8.09 0.36 21.99
C GLY A 264 -6.94 1.35 21.75
N SER A 265 -7.20 2.65 21.81
CA SER A 265 -6.16 3.68 21.73
C SER A 265 -5.18 3.57 22.90
N LEU A 266 -3.88 3.75 22.63
CA LEU A 266 -2.87 3.77 23.68
C LEU A 266 -2.74 5.19 24.23
N GLU A 267 -2.91 5.35 25.53
CA GLU A 267 -2.75 6.62 26.22
C GLU A 267 -1.37 6.71 26.89
N PHE A 268 -0.77 7.90 26.80
CA PHE A 268 0.51 8.22 27.42
C PHE A 268 0.41 9.54 28.18
N TYR A 269 1.12 9.64 29.29
CA TYR A 269 1.50 10.96 29.82
C TYR A 269 2.79 11.40 29.10
N GLY A 270 2.78 12.61 28.56
CA GLY A 270 3.94 13.22 27.93
C GLY A 270 4.40 14.46 28.68
N ILE A 271 5.71 14.62 28.83
CA ILE A 271 6.33 15.88 29.24
C ILE A 271 6.90 16.52 27.98
N THR A 272 6.38 17.69 27.64
CA THR A 272 6.84 18.47 26.50
C THR A 272 7.91 19.46 26.93
N ASP A 273 8.97 19.62 26.15
CA ASP A 273 9.92 20.72 26.36
C ASP A 273 9.40 22.01 25.71
N ARG A 274 9.86 23.16 26.22
CA ARG A 274 9.72 24.48 25.57
C ARG A 274 11.11 24.95 25.14
N GLY A 275 11.63 24.39 24.06
CA GLY A 275 12.93 24.78 23.50
C GLY A 275 13.19 24.16 22.11
N PRO A 276 14.17 24.68 21.35
CA PRO A 276 14.57 24.10 20.06
C PRO A 276 15.13 22.69 20.29
N ASN A 277 14.31 21.72 19.94
CA ASN A 277 14.61 20.30 19.95
C ASN A 277 15.39 19.91 18.68
N GLY A 278 16.21 18.85 18.76
CA GLY A 278 16.96 18.31 17.60
C GLY A 278 16.06 17.84 16.45
N ASP A 279 14.77 17.66 16.73
CA ASP A 279 13.72 17.29 15.79
C ASP A 279 12.91 18.52 15.30
N GLY A 280 13.36 19.72 15.64
CA GLY A 280 12.81 20.96 15.09
C GLY A 280 13.03 20.97 13.57
N PRO A 281 12.05 21.47 12.79
CA PRO A 281 12.16 21.45 11.35
C PRO A 281 13.40 22.22 10.89
N LYS A 282 14.18 21.61 10.00
CA LYS A 282 15.34 22.26 9.38
C LYS A 282 14.82 23.35 8.44
N CYS A 283 14.60 24.56 8.96
CA CYS A 283 14.43 25.72 8.10
C CYS A 283 15.73 25.91 7.30
N GLN A 284 15.71 25.58 6.01
CA GLN A 284 16.73 26.08 5.10
C GLN A 284 16.60 27.60 5.06
N ILE A 285 17.59 28.30 5.62
CA ILE A 285 17.70 29.75 5.45
C ILE A 285 18.05 29.96 3.98
N LEU A 286 17.05 30.32 3.18
CA LEU A 286 17.29 30.82 1.83
C LEU A 286 17.96 32.19 1.97
N SER A 287 19.27 32.23 1.80
CA SER A 287 20.05 33.45 1.59
C SER A 287 19.86 33.99 0.19
#